data_AF-A0A2W5ZHU3-F1
#
_entry.id   AF-A0A2W5ZHU3-F1
#
_cell.length_a   1.000
_cell.length_b   1.000
_cell.length_c   1.000
_cell.angle_alpha   90.00
_cell.angle_beta   90.00
_cell.angle_gamma   90.00
#
_symmetry.space_group_name_H-M   'P 1'
#
loop_
_entity.id
_entity.type
_entity.pdbx_description
1 polymer ?
#
loop_
_entity_poly.entity_id
_entity_poly.type
_entity_poly.pdbx_seq_one_letter_code
_entity_poly.pdbx_strand_id
1 'polypeptide(L)'
;MAMFLRDGRAGVGVKPYASTQTGNFDLYLPFIEKGIALLNDEGRLGYIAPSLWTTNEYGEGLRKLIAAGRNLDRWIDFKAYQVFEESTTYTALQFFTKRPNDAIRVADAPTGEIPDDPWADAGRALSYGREAFGERWLLLTGEERALIDRFYERCKRLDNPAHTKQIFQGLITSADAIYHLTRIGPGRYVCTPSGNNAAPPYEIEDALMKPLVSGAEAKRYVEPITETYLLFPYQLDPGGVSLIDTATMRAPIQRLGPISHAIATIFDFVKRNVIAMAASPRHLSMTLSGIGSVVTKTWISRRLLSS
;
A
#
# COMPACT_ATOMS: atom_id res chain seq x y z
N MET A 1 15.08 7.26 18.61
CA MET A 1 15.88 7.89 17.53
C MET A 1 15.07 8.87 16.68
N ALA A 2 13.86 8.52 16.21
CA ALA A 2 13.08 9.35 15.27
C ALA A 2 12.56 10.69 15.81
N MET A 3 12.28 10.82 17.12
CA MET A 3 11.69 12.05 17.67
C MET A 3 12.57 13.29 17.50
N PHE A 4 13.89 13.17 17.62
CA PHE A 4 14.79 14.31 17.42
C PHE A 4 14.76 14.83 15.97
N LEU A 5 14.68 13.92 15.00
CA LEU A 5 14.60 14.26 13.58
C LEU A 5 13.25 14.89 13.22
N ARG A 6 12.20 14.61 14.00
CA ARG A 6 10.87 15.17 13.78
C ARG A 6 10.64 16.49 14.51
N ASP A 7 10.97 16.50 15.80
CA ASP A 7 10.56 17.55 16.75
C ASP A 7 11.73 18.46 17.15
N GLY A 8 12.97 18.13 16.74
CA GLY A 8 14.16 18.91 17.03
C GLY A 8 14.71 18.69 18.44
N ARG A 9 15.62 19.60 18.86
CA ARG A 9 16.12 19.64 20.25
C ARG A 9 15.02 20.15 21.17
N ALA A 10 14.88 19.52 22.34
CA ALA A 10 13.97 19.98 23.38
C ALA A 10 14.22 21.45 23.71
N GLY A 11 13.15 22.26 23.77
CA GLY A 11 13.20 23.69 24.08
C GLY A 11 13.47 24.63 22.89
N VAL A 12 13.76 24.11 21.69
CA VAL A 12 14.01 24.96 20.49
C VAL A 12 12.72 25.30 19.74
N GLY A 13 11.71 24.44 19.80
CA GLY A 13 10.39 24.67 19.17
C GLY A 13 10.39 24.67 17.63
N VAL A 14 11.52 24.34 16.98
CA VAL A 14 11.66 24.32 15.53
C VAL A 14 11.76 22.87 15.04
N LYS A 15 10.88 22.52 14.11
CA LYS A 15 10.92 21.24 13.39
C LYS A 15 12.08 21.27 12.38
N PRO A 16 13.07 20.37 12.49
CA PRO A 16 14.34 20.54 11.78
C PRO A 16 14.30 20.11 10.32
N TYR A 17 13.41 19.18 9.96
CA TYR A 17 13.36 18.59 8.63
C TYR A 17 11.93 18.50 8.11
N ALA A 18 11.68 18.96 6.90
CA ALA A 18 10.39 18.84 6.22
C ALA A 18 10.08 17.37 5.89
N SER A 19 11.10 16.62 5.48
CA SER A 19 11.02 15.21 5.12
C SER A 19 10.56 14.26 6.25
N THR A 20 10.57 14.72 7.50
CA THR A 20 10.23 13.88 8.68
C THR A 20 8.83 14.16 9.21
N GLN A 21 8.04 15.02 8.55
CA GLN A 21 6.75 15.50 9.06
C GLN A 21 5.54 14.69 8.61
N THR A 22 5.73 13.68 7.76
CA THR A 22 4.66 12.91 7.10
C THR A 22 4.66 11.45 7.58
N GLY A 23 4.12 11.21 8.78
CA GLY A 23 4.00 9.86 9.32
C GLY A 23 5.35 9.15 9.51
N ASN A 24 5.46 7.92 9.02
CA ASN A 24 6.71 7.17 8.98
C ASN A 24 7.55 7.66 7.80
N PHE A 25 8.86 7.79 8.00
CA PHE A 25 9.81 8.23 6.98
C PHE A 25 11.05 7.35 6.99
N ASP A 26 11.70 7.23 5.83
CA ASP A 26 13.00 6.58 5.75
C ASP A 26 14.12 7.54 6.12
N LEU A 27 15.14 7.04 6.81
CA LEU A 27 16.24 7.86 7.35
C LEU A 27 17.03 8.60 6.26
N TYR A 28 17.08 8.10 5.02
CA TYR A 28 17.87 8.75 3.97
C TYR A 28 17.28 10.10 3.51
N LEU A 29 15.99 10.36 3.72
CA LEU A 29 15.35 11.61 3.28
C LEU A 29 15.88 12.85 4.03
N PRO A 30 15.92 12.89 5.39
CA PRO A 30 16.50 14.02 6.09
C PRO A 30 18.00 14.19 5.83
N PHE A 31 18.71 13.12 5.43
CA PHE A 31 20.12 13.24 4.98
C PHE A 31 20.23 13.96 3.64
N ILE A 32 19.34 13.69 2.68
CA ILE A 32 19.27 14.44 1.42
C ILE A 32 18.99 15.92 1.72
N GLU A 33 17.95 16.19 2.50
CA GLU A 33 17.57 17.55 2.89
C GLU A 33 18.71 18.30 3.59
N LYS A 34 19.36 17.67 4.57
CA LYS A 34 20.50 18.26 5.27
C LYS A 34 21.69 18.49 4.34
N GLY A 35 21.96 17.54 3.44
CA GLY A 35 23.03 17.66 2.46
C GLY A 35 22.85 18.85 1.54
N ILE A 36 21.64 19.06 1.01
CA ILE A 36 21.29 20.24 0.20
C ILE A 36 21.52 21.53 1.00
N ALA A 37 21.07 21.58 2.25
CA ALA A 37 21.24 22.77 3.10
C ALA A 37 22.71 23.13 3.36
N LEU A 38 23.60 22.13 3.43
CA LEU A 38 25.03 22.29 3.67
C LEU A 38 25.84 22.65 2.41
N LEU A 39 25.28 22.51 1.21
CA LEU A 39 25.95 22.93 -0.01
C LEU A 39 26.23 24.44 0.02
N ASN A 40 27.30 24.85 -0.68
CA ASN A 40 27.47 26.23 -1.12
C ASN A 40 26.82 26.42 -2.50
N ASP A 41 26.80 27.65 -3.01
CA ASP A 41 26.06 27.99 -4.24
C ASP A 41 26.61 27.31 -5.52
N GLU A 42 27.89 26.92 -5.54
CA GLU A 42 28.52 26.18 -6.64
C GLU A 42 28.60 24.66 -6.36
N GLY A 43 28.13 24.25 -5.18
CA GLY A 43 28.27 22.90 -4.68
C GLY A 43 27.34 21.93 -5.39
N ARG A 44 27.83 20.71 -5.56
CA ARG A 44 27.06 19.58 -6.11
C ARG A 44 27.06 18.43 -5.11
N LEU A 45 25.93 17.76 -5.00
CA LEU A 45 25.72 16.60 -4.15
C LEU A 45 25.17 15.46 -4.98
N GLY A 46 25.70 14.25 -4.79
CA GLY A 46 25.23 13.04 -5.44
C GLY A 46 24.90 11.97 -4.41
N TYR A 47 23.78 11.27 -4.59
CA TYR A 47 23.39 10.11 -3.79
C TYR A 47 23.04 8.92 -4.66
N ILE A 48 23.37 7.73 -4.15
CA ILE A 48 22.74 6.48 -4.55
C ILE A 48 21.71 6.17 -3.47
N ALA A 49 20.43 6.27 -3.79
CA ALA A 49 19.37 6.12 -2.79
C ALA A 49 18.08 5.58 -3.42
N PRO A 50 17.16 5.03 -2.62
CA PRO A 50 15.89 4.54 -3.13
C PRO A 50 15.10 5.63 -3.85
N SER A 51 14.48 5.29 -4.98
CA SER A 51 13.79 6.26 -5.86
C SER A 51 12.34 6.55 -5.45
N LEU A 52 11.75 5.68 -4.62
CA LEU A 52 10.33 5.69 -4.28
C LEU A 52 9.85 6.93 -3.50
N TRP A 53 10.76 7.75 -2.97
CA TRP A 53 10.38 9.04 -2.36
C TRP A 53 9.75 10.01 -3.37
N THR A 54 9.92 9.79 -4.68
CA THR A 54 9.25 10.58 -5.71
C THR A 54 7.74 10.28 -5.80
N THR A 55 7.31 9.08 -5.40
CA THR A 55 5.90 8.64 -5.55
C THR A 55 5.17 8.37 -4.25
N ASN A 56 5.89 7.95 -3.20
CA ASN A 56 5.29 7.53 -1.94
C ASN A 56 4.93 8.73 -1.04
N GLU A 57 3.93 8.56 -0.18
CA GLU A 57 3.43 9.61 0.73
C GLU A 57 4.53 10.12 1.67
N TYR A 58 5.37 9.24 2.21
CA TYR A 58 6.48 9.63 3.11
C TYR A 58 7.52 10.57 2.47
N GLY A 59 7.56 10.64 1.14
CA GLY A 59 8.47 11.52 0.39
C GLY A 59 7.94 12.95 0.19
N GLU A 60 6.70 13.24 0.58
CA GLU A 60 6.01 14.50 0.28
C GLU A 60 6.77 15.72 0.81
N GLY A 61 7.27 15.64 2.05
CA GLY A 61 8.03 16.74 2.66
C GLY A 61 9.32 17.06 1.89
N LEU A 62 10.02 16.01 1.43
CA LEU A 62 11.24 16.17 0.64
C LEU A 62 10.93 16.72 -0.76
N ARG A 63 9.88 16.23 -1.43
CA ARG A 63 9.42 16.77 -2.73
C ARG A 63 9.12 18.27 -2.64
N LYS A 64 8.37 18.70 -1.63
CA LYS A 64 8.03 20.12 -1.44
C LYS A 64 9.28 20.99 -1.26
N LEU A 65 10.24 20.53 -0.47
CA LEU A 65 11.49 21.26 -0.25
C LEU A 65 12.32 21.39 -1.53
N ILE A 66 12.51 20.28 -2.25
CA ILE A 66 13.30 20.26 -3.49
C ILE A 66 12.61 21.08 -4.58
N ALA A 67 11.28 21.01 -4.73
CA ALA A 67 10.55 21.86 -5.68
C ALA A 67 10.72 23.35 -5.36
N ALA A 68 10.61 23.73 -4.09
CA ALA A 68 10.73 25.13 -3.69
C ALA A 68 12.12 25.70 -3.98
N GLY A 69 13.19 24.93 -3.75
CA GLY A 69 14.56 25.34 -4.04
C GLY A 69 15.05 24.99 -5.45
N ARG A 70 14.26 24.24 -6.23
CA ARG A 70 14.61 23.69 -7.56
C ARG A 70 15.95 22.95 -7.56
N ASN A 71 16.17 22.14 -6.51
CA ASN A 71 17.50 21.64 -6.16
C ASN A 71 17.95 20.38 -6.92
N LEU A 72 17.05 19.55 -7.42
CA LEU A 72 17.40 18.36 -8.23
C LEU A 72 17.89 18.78 -9.62
N ASP A 73 19.16 18.53 -9.94
CA ASP A 73 19.76 18.82 -11.25
C ASP A 73 19.61 17.61 -12.18
N ARG A 74 19.91 16.40 -11.69
CA ARG A 74 19.95 15.19 -12.52
C ARG A 74 19.44 13.95 -11.79
N TRP A 75 18.91 13.03 -12.58
CA TRP A 75 18.31 11.78 -12.13
C TRP A 75 18.62 10.65 -13.09
N ILE A 76 19.16 9.53 -12.58
CA ILE A 76 19.31 8.28 -13.33
C ILE A 76 18.55 7.18 -12.58
N ASP A 77 17.49 6.65 -13.18
CA ASP A 77 16.63 5.63 -12.57
C ASP A 77 17.02 4.23 -13.03
N PHE A 78 17.36 3.32 -12.11
CA PHE A 78 17.60 1.92 -12.44
C PHE A 78 16.28 1.13 -12.60
N LYS A 79 15.13 1.75 -12.35
CA LYS A 79 13.81 1.10 -12.40
C LYS A 79 13.83 -0.16 -11.54
N ALA A 80 13.39 -1.29 -12.10
CA ALA A 80 13.33 -2.57 -11.40
C ALA A 80 14.69 -3.30 -11.35
N TYR A 81 15.75 -2.76 -11.96
CA TYR A 81 17.06 -3.39 -11.94
C TYR A 81 17.65 -3.39 -10.52
N GLN A 82 18.06 -4.57 -10.06
CA GLN A 82 18.64 -4.75 -8.73
C GLN A 82 20.13 -4.46 -8.79
N VAL A 83 20.51 -3.23 -8.45
CA VAL A 83 21.91 -2.78 -8.44
C VAL A 83 22.73 -3.50 -7.35
N PHE A 84 22.09 -3.86 -6.24
CA PHE A 84 22.73 -4.51 -5.10
C PHE A 84 22.08 -5.86 -4.85
N GLU A 85 22.90 -6.92 -4.75
CA GLU A 85 22.42 -8.30 -4.57
C GLU A 85 21.60 -8.51 -3.29
N GLU A 86 21.93 -7.78 -2.22
CA GLU A 86 21.32 -7.96 -0.90
C GLU A 86 20.05 -7.11 -0.67
N SER A 87 19.68 -6.23 -1.60
CA SER A 87 18.55 -5.31 -1.42
C SER A 87 17.57 -5.36 -2.58
N THR A 88 16.29 -5.62 -2.28
CA THR A 88 15.22 -5.62 -3.28
C THR A 88 14.61 -4.23 -3.46
N THR A 89 15.43 -3.21 -3.74
CA THR A 89 14.99 -1.80 -3.75
C THR A 89 15.12 -1.13 -5.12
N TYR A 90 14.15 -0.27 -5.45
CA TYR A 90 14.23 0.61 -6.60
C TYR A 90 15.24 1.73 -6.31
N THR A 91 16.33 1.79 -7.06
CA THR A 91 17.45 2.70 -6.79
C THR A 91 17.58 3.74 -7.90
N ALA A 92 18.01 4.94 -7.54
CA ALA A 92 18.40 5.97 -8.49
C ALA A 92 19.69 6.67 -8.08
N LEU A 93 20.42 7.20 -9.07
CA LEU A 93 21.44 8.21 -8.87
C LEU A 93 20.78 9.59 -8.88
N GLN A 94 20.96 10.35 -7.81
CA GLN A 94 20.22 11.57 -7.53
C GLN A 94 21.21 12.71 -7.30
N PHE A 95 21.16 13.74 -8.14
CA PHE A 95 22.14 14.81 -8.13
C PHE A 95 21.48 16.15 -7.83
N PHE A 96 22.01 16.88 -6.84
CA PHE A 96 21.45 18.11 -6.33
C PHE A 96 22.45 19.27 -6.37
N THR A 97 21.92 20.48 -6.49
CA THR A 97 22.64 21.76 -6.36
C THR A 97 21.90 22.68 -5.40
N LYS A 98 22.61 23.64 -4.79
CA LYS A 98 21.98 24.67 -3.98
C LYS A 98 21.28 25.74 -4.83
N ARG A 99 21.95 26.15 -5.92
CA ARG A 99 21.33 27.05 -6.89
C ARG A 99 20.15 26.37 -7.58
N PRO A 100 19.09 27.14 -7.88
CA PRO A 100 17.92 26.63 -8.56
C PRO A 100 18.27 26.22 -10.00
N ASN A 101 17.70 25.12 -10.47
CA ASN A 101 17.84 24.65 -11.84
C ASN A 101 16.59 24.96 -12.67
N ASP A 102 16.77 25.15 -13.98
CA ASP A 102 15.63 25.36 -14.89
C ASP A 102 14.92 24.07 -15.31
N ALA A 103 15.66 22.98 -15.35
CA ALA A 103 15.16 21.65 -15.66
C ALA A 103 15.90 20.60 -14.84
N ILE A 104 15.26 19.44 -14.71
CA ILE A 104 15.83 18.19 -14.21
C ILE A 104 16.24 17.36 -15.42
N ARG A 105 17.50 16.94 -15.51
CA ARG A 105 17.91 15.98 -16.55
C ARG A 105 17.59 14.56 -16.08
N VAL A 106 16.81 13.83 -16.86
CA VAL A 106 16.30 12.51 -16.50
C VAL A 106 16.77 11.47 -17.50
N ALA A 107 17.41 10.41 -17.00
CA ALA A 107 17.76 9.24 -17.77
C ALA A 107 17.34 7.97 -17.03
N ASP A 108 17.17 6.89 -17.76
CA ASP A 108 16.85 5.57 -17.23
C ASP A 108 17.96 4.58 -17.59
N ALA A 109 18.24 3.66 -16.68
CA ALA A 109 19.20 2.57 -16.81
C ALA A 109 18.53 1.24 -16.40
N PRO A 110 17.47 0.79 -17.09
CA PRO A 110 16.66 -0.37 -16.68
C PRO A 110 17.40 -1.71 -16.78
N THR A 111 18.56 -1.75 -17.45
CA THR A 111 19.46 -2.90 -17.56
C THR A 111 20.67 -2.80 -16.64
N GLY A 112 20.77 -1.72 -15.84
CA GLY A 112 21.96 -1.41 -15.05
C GLY A 112 23.06 -0.67 -15.82
N GLU A 113 22.97 -0.63 -17.14
CA GLU A 113 23.95 0.06 -18.00
C GLU A 113 23.66 1.56 -18.07
N ILE A 114 24.64 2.37 -17.71
CA ILE A 114 24.58 3.82 -17.81
C ILE A 114 25.32 4.22 -19.10
N PRO A 115 24.69 5.00 -20.00
CA PRO A 115 25.37 5.52 -21.20
C PRO A 115 26.58 6.40 -20.84
N ASP A 116 27.60 6.44 -21.70
CA ASP A 116 28.80 7.27 -21.49
C ASP A 116 28.48 8.75 -21.27
N ASP A 117 27.52 9.28 -22.04
CA ASP A 117 26.89 10.58 -21.79
C ASP A 117 25.36 10.43 -21.65
N PRO A 118 24.85 10.24 -20.42
CA PRO A 118 23.41 10.12 -20.18
C PRO A 118 22.64 11.41 -20.51
N TRP A 119 23.32 12.52 -20.76
CA TRP A 119 22.75 13.86 -20.88
C TRP A 119 22.85 14.46 -22.27
N ALA A 120 23.45 13.74 -23.23
CA ALA A 120 23.66 14.21 -24.60
C ALA A 120 22.36 14.61 -25.31
N ASP A 121 21.27 13.90 -25.02
CA ASP A 121 19.95 14.19 -25.58
C ASP A 121 19.25 15.33 -24.81
N ALA A 122 19.08 16.47 -25.47
CA ALA A 122 18.35 17.61 -24.92
C ALA A 122 16.88 17.29 -24.59
N GLY A 123 16.29 16.28 -25.24
CA GLY A 123 14.95 15.77 -24.97
C GLY A 123 14.80 15.15 -23.57
N ARG A 124 15.90 14.90 -22.86
CA ARG A 124 15.95 14.39 -21.48
C ARG A 124 15.82 15.48 -20.41
N ALA A 125 15.60 16.73 -20.79
CA ALA A 125 15.36 17.81 -19.86
C ALA A 125 13.85 17.94 -19.52
N LEU A 126 13.51 17.73 -18.25
CA LEU A 126 12.20 18.01 -17.68
C LEU A 126 12.19 19.39 -17.03
N SER A 127 11.49 20.37 -17.62
CA SER A 127 11.36 21.69 -17.01
C SER A 127 10.78 21.61 -15.60
N TYR A 128 11.35 22.37 -14.66
CA TYR A 128 10.77 22.51 -13.33
C TYR A 128 9.35 23.06 -13.38
N GLY A 129 8.50 22.58 -12.47
CA GLY A 129 7.05 22.79 -12.47
C GLY A 129 6.29 21.72 -13.25
N ARG A 130 6.97 20.86 -14.01
CA ARG A 130 6.35 19.72 -14.71
C ARG A 130 6.55 18.40 -13.98
N GLU A 131 7.47 18.30 -13.04
CA GLU A 131 7.70 17.07 -12.26
C GLU A 131 6.48 16.64 -11.46
N ALA A 132 5.66 17.59 -10.98
CA ALA A 132 4.48 17.30 -10.18
C ALA A 132 3.37 16.61 -11.01
N PHE A 133 2.82 15.54 -10.44
CA PHE A 133 1.66 14.80 -10.92
C PHE A 133 0.74 14.48 -9.75
N GLY A 134 -0.17 15.41 -9.45
CA GLY A 134 -0.91 15.41 -8.19
C GLY A 134 0.06 15.56 -7.01
N GLU A 135 0.01 14.62 -6.08
CA GLU A 135 0.90 14.60 -4.90
C GLU A 135 2.24 13.88 -5.15
N ARG A 136 2.42 13.30 -6.35
CA ARG A 136 3.60 12.52 -6.75
C ARG A 136 4.47 13.30 -7.71
N TRP A 137 5.69 12.84 -7.93
CA TRP A 137 6.52 13.27 -9.04
C TRP A 137 6.58 12.21 -10.13
N LEU A 138 6.46 12.64 -11.38
CA LEU A 138 6.73 11.83 -12.56
C LEU A 138 7.91 12.46 -13.31
N LEU A 139 9.08 11.86 -13.09
CA LEU A 139 10.31 12.20 -13.79
C LEU A 139 10.31 11.49 -15.15
N LEU A 140 9.49 12.00 -16.07
CA LEU A 140 9.34 11.51 -17.44
C LEU A 140 9.65 12.64 -18.41
N THR A 141 10.25 12.29 -19.55
CA THR A 141 10.67 13.23 -20.59
C THR A 141 10.22 12.75 -21.98
N GLY A 142 10.51 13.54 -23.02
CA GLY A 142 10.23 13.16 -24.41
C GLY A 142 8.80 12.69 -24.70
N GLU A 143 8.69 11.63 -25.50
CA GLU A 143 7.41 11.07 -25.97
C GLU A 143 6.55 10.48 -24.85
N GLU A 144 7.18 9.84 -23.86
CA GLU A 144 6.48 9.28 -22.70
C GLU A 144 5.76 10.38 -21.92
N ARG A 145 6.46 11.51 -21.70
CA ARG A 145 5.83 12.66 -21.05
C ARG A 145 4.68 13.21 -21.88
N ALA A 146 4.87 13.37 -23.19
CA ALA A 146 3.82 13.84 -24.09
C ALA A 146 2.61 12.90 -24.09
N LEU A 147 2.82 11.59 -23.97
CA LEU A 147 1.74 10.61 -23.86
C LEU A 147 0.95 10.76 -22.55
N ILE A 148 1.63 10.89 -21.42
CA ILE A 148 0.98 11.09 -20.11
C ILE A 148 0.17 12.39 -20.09
N ASP A 149 0.71 13.49 -20.62
CA ASP A 149 0.01 14.76 -20.68
C ASP A 149 -1.27 14.64 -21.54
N ARG A 150 -1.21 13.96 -22.70
CA ARG A 150 -2.40 13.69 -23.53
C ARG A 150 -3.46 12.87 -22.80
N PHE A 151 -3.07 11.85 -22.03
CA PHE A 151 -4.02 11.09 -21.23
C PHE A 151 -4.68 11.96 -20.17
N TYR A 152 -3.94 12.89 -19.56
CA TYR A 152 -4.50 13.76 -18.54
C TYR A 152 -5.51 14.77 -19.11
N GLU A 153 -5.24 15.30 -20.30
CA GLU A 153 -6.12 16.26 -20.97
C GLU A 153 -7.38 15.61 -21.54
N ARG A 154 -7.28 14.37 -22.04
CA ARG A 154 -8.34 13.74 -22.84
C ARG A 154 -9.08 12.62 -22.13
N CYS A 155 -8.49 12.00 -21.12
CA CYS A 155 -9.07 10.85 -20.44
C CYS A 155 -9.63 11.26 -19.07
N LYS A 156 -10.59 10.48 -18.59
CA LYS A 156 -11.16 10.66 -17.26
C LYS A 156 -10.40 9.78 -16.27
N ARG A 157 -9.97 10.37 -15.17
CA ARG A 157 -9.32 9.61 -14.09
C ARG A 157 -10.31 8.64 -13.46
N LEU A 158 -9.82 7.45 -13.12
CA LEU A 158 -10.62 6.42 -12.49
C LEU A 158 -11.10 6.83 -11.09
N ASP A 159 -10.33 7.66 -10.38
CA ASP A 159 -10.70 8.17 -9.06
C ASP A 159 -11.72 9.32 -9.09
N ASN A 160 -12.21 9.71 -10.27
CA ASN A 160 -13.22 10.75 -10.40
C ASN A 160 -14.55 10.28 -9.74
N PRO A 161 -15.08 11.02 -8.75
CA PRO A 161 -16.34 10.68 -8.08
C PRO A 161 -17.56 10.58 -9.01
N ALA A 162 -17.52 11.21 -10.19
CA ALA A 162 -18.57 11.11 -11.19
C ALA A 162 -18.69 9.71 -11.83
N HIS A 163 -17.64 8.89 -11.73
CA HIS A 163 -17.55 7.58 -12.38
C HIS A 163 -17.31 6.44 -11.38
N THR A 164 -16.68 6.73 -10.25
CA THR A 164 -16.31 5.73 -9.27
C THR A 164 -16.88 6.09 -7.92
N LYS A 165 -17.75 5.21 -7.40
CA LYS A 165 -18.34 5.36 -6.06
C LYS A 165 -17.30 5.21 -4.96
N GLN A 166 -16.36 4.28 -5.14
CA GLN A 166 -15.35 3.95 -4.13
C GLN A 166 -14.19 3.18 -4.77
N ILE A 167 -12.96 3.51 -4.36
CA ILE A 167 -11.76 2.69 -4.52
C ILE A 167 -11.33 2.32 -3.11
N PHE A 168 -11.13 1.03 -2.85
CA PHE A 168 -10.80 0.55 -1.51
C PHE A 168 -9.82 -0.61 -1.58
N GLN A 169 -9.05 -0.78 -0.50
CA GLN A 169 -8.18 -1.93 -0.33
C GLN A 169 -9.02 -3.15 0.05
N GLY A 170 -8.62 -4.33 -0.41
CA GLY A 170 -9.23 -5.59 -0.01
C GLY A 170 -9.15 -5.86 1.49
N LEU A 171 -9.71 -6.98 1.93
CA LEU A 171 -9.73 -7.38 3.33
C LEU A 171 -8.30 -7.61 3.87
N ILE A 172 -8.00 -7.02 5.02
CA ILE A 172 -6.75 -7.25 5.76
C ILE A 172 -7.13 -7.90 7.08
N THR A 173 -6.85 -9.19 7.22
CA THR A 173 -7.19 -9.93 8.46
C THR A 173 -6.12 -9.81 9.52
N SER A 174 -4.87 -9.50 9.13
CA SER A 174 -3.66 -9.51 9.97
C SER A 174 -3.39 -10.85 10.68
N ALA A 175 -4.15 -11.90 10.35
CA ALA A 175 -4.09 -13.22 10.95
C ALA A 175 -4.62 -14.27 9.96
N ASP A 176 -4.11 -14.23 8.72
CA ASP A 176 -4.55 -15.06 7.60
C ASP A 176 -4.64 -16.54 7.95
N ALA A 177 -3.69 -17.06 8.73
CA ALA A 177 -3.71 -18.46 9.19
C ALA A 177 -5.03 -18.82 9.90
N ILE A 178 -5.66 -17.91 10.62
CA ILE A 178 -6.89 -18.20 11.37
C ILE A 178 -8.13 -17.87 10.56
N TYR A 179 -8.07 -16.84 9.73
CA TYR A 179 -9.22 -16.36 8.99
C TYR A 179 -9.37 -17.04 7.64
N HIS A 180 -8.31 -17.56 7.03
CA HIS A 180 -8.35 -18.22 5.73
C HIS A 180 -8.30 -19.74 5.92
N LEU A 181 -9.38 -20.42 5.55
CA LEU A 181 -9.49 -21.87 5.67
C LEU A 181 -9.86 -22.49 4.34
N THR A 182 -9.30 -23.67 4.05
CA THR A 182 -9.66 -24.44 2.86
C THR A 182 -10.90 -25.29 3.15
N ARG A 183 -11.92 -25.19 2.30
CA ARG A 183 -13.13 -26.00 2.42
C ARG A 183 -12.88 -27.41 1.87
N ILE A 184 -13.07 -28.42 2.71
CA ILE A 184 -12.91 -29.83 2.33
C ILE A 184 -14.25 -30.58 2.24
N GLY A 185 -15.34 -29.96 2.67
CA GLY A 185 -16.69 -30.51 2.59
C GLY A 185 -17.72 -29.57 3.23
N PRO A 186 -19.03 -29.93 3.19
CA PRO A 186 -20.07 -29.17 3.87
C PRO A 186 -19.77 -29.06 5.37
N GLY A 187 -19.70 -27.83 5.87
CA GLY A 187 -19.40 -27.55 7.27
C GLY A 187 -17.99 -27.96 7.73
N ARG A 188 -17.06 -28.29 6.82
CA ARG A 188 -15.74 -28.82 7.16
C ARG A 188 -14.62 -28.04 6.49
N TYR A 189 -13.69 -27.56 7.31
CA TYR A 189 -12.63 -26.63 6.89
C TYR A 189 -11.28 -26.99 7.51
N VAL A 190 -10.19 -26.73 6.80
CA VAL A 190 -8.82 -26.96 7.29
C VAL A 190 -8.06 -25.65 7.32
N CYS A 191 -7.35 -25.43 8.42
CA CYS A 191 -6.37 -24.36 8.57
C CYS A 191 -4.97 -24.91 8.27
N THR A 192 -4.19 -24.17 7.49
CA THR A 192 -2.76 -24.41 7.29
C THR A 192 -1.99 -23.23 7.86
N PRO A 193 -1.65 -23.23 9.16
CA PRO A 193 -0.73 -22.24 9.71
C PRO A 193 0.61 -22.33 8.98
N SER A 194 1.35 -21.23 8.88
CA SER A 194 2.70 -21.26 8.31
C SER A 194 3.58 -22.28 9.05
N GLY A 195 3.87 -23.40 8.39
CA GLY A 195 4.56 -24.58 8.95
C GLY A 195 3.85 -25.87 8.55
N ASN A 196 4.58 -26.94 8.26
CA ASN A 196 4.07 -28.21 7.70
C ASN A 196 3.09 -29.02 8.58
N ASN A 197 2.54 -28.43 9.64
CA ASN A 197 1.56 -29.07 10.51
C ASN A 197 0.15 -28.69 10.05
N ALA A 198 -0.42 -29.50 9.16
CA ALA A 198 -1.83 -29.41 8.84
C ALA A 198 -2.64 -29.60 10.13
N ALA A 199 -3.44 -28.61 10.49
CA ALA A 199 -4.36 -28.73 11.61
C ALA A 199 -5.45 -29.78 11.27
N PRO A 200 -6.03 -30.46 12.27
CA PRO A 200 -7.19 -31.32 12.02
C PRO A 200 -8.33 -30.51 11.39
N PRO A 201 -9.22 -31.14 10.61
CA PRO A 201 -10.38 -30.47 10.06
C PRO A 201 -11.30 -29.97 11.16
N TYR A 202 -11.73 -28.73 11.04
CA TYR A 202 -12.68 -28.06 11.91
C TYR A 202 -14.10 -28.18 11.34
N GLU A 203 -15.05 -28.44 12.21
CA GLU A 203 -16.47 -28.29 11.90
C GLU A 203 -16.88 -26.85 12.15
N ILE A 204 -17.26 -26.14 11.09
CA ILE A 204 -17.64 -24.72 11.12
C ILE A 204 -18.85 -24.55 10.21
N GLU A 205 -19.86 -23.84 10.65
CA GLU A 205 -21.08 -23.61 9.86
C GLU A 205 -20.76 -22.82 8.59
N ASP A 206 -21.19 -23.34 7.43
CA ASP A 206 -21.00 -22.68 6.12
C ASP A 206 -21.57 -21.25 6.10
N ALA A 207 -22.56 -20.93 6.95
CA ALA A 207 -23.13 -19.59 7.07
C ALA A 207 -22.13 -18.53 7.58
N LEU A 208 -21.16 -18.96 8.42
CA LEU A 208 -20.09 -18.12 8.95
C LEU A 208 -18.91 -17.99 8.00
N MET A 209 -18.94 -18.71 6.87
CA MET A 209 -17.82 -18.77 5.93
C MET A 209 -18.19 -18.00 4.65
N LYS A 210 -17.27 -17.18 4.14
CA LYS A 210 -17.44 -16.44 2.88
C LYS A 210 -16.33 -16.84 1.91
N PRO A 211 -16.61 -17.09 0.62
CA PRO A 211 -15.56 -17.40 -0.35
C PRO A 211 -14.57 -16.23 -0.42
N LEU A 212 -13.28 -16.54 -0.40
CA LEU A 212 -12.20 -15.56 -0.41
C LEU A 212 -11.45 -15.63 -1.73
N VAL A 213 -11.44 -14.54 -2.49
CA VAL A 213 -10.62 -14.43 -3.70
C VAL A 213 -9.35 -13.66 -3.37
N SER A 214 -8.22 -14.33 -3.51
CA SER A 214 -6.87 -13.81 -3.32
C SER A 214 -6.17 -13.53 -4.66
N GLY A 215 -4.96 -12.98 -4.60
CA GLY A 215 -4.18 -12.64 -5.80
C GLY A 215 -3.91 -13.82 -6.74
N ALA A 216 -3.82 -15.05 -6.21
CA ALA A 216 -3.59 -16.25 -7.01
C ALA A 216 -4.82 -16.63 -7.87
N GLU A 217 -6.02 -16.28 -7.41
CA GLU A 217 -7.29 -16.65 -8.05
C GLU A 217 -7.84 -15.54 -8.95
N ALA A 218 -7.42 -14.29 -8.74
CA ALA A 218 -7.81 -13.12 -9.52
C ALA A 218 -7.13 -13.06 -10.91
N LYS A 219 -7.35 -14.10 -11.74
CA LYS A 219 -6.79 -14.22 -13.08
C LYS A 219 -7.55 -13.35 -14.10
N ARG A 220 -6.84 -12.90 -15.13
CA ARG A 220 -7.42 -12.04 -16.18
C ARG A 220 -8.51 -12.77 -16.94
N TYR A 221 -9.67 -12.13 -17.10
CA TYR A 221 -10.80 -12.58 -17.93
C TYR A 221 -11.43 -13.92 -17.52
N VAL A 222 -11.23 -14.36 -16.27
CA VAL A 222 -11.79 -15.60 -15.75
C VAL A 222 -12.55 -15.31 -14.45
N GLU A 223 -13.71 -15.95 -14.27
CA GLU A 223 -14.41 -15.89 -12.99
C GLU A 223 -13.61 -16.66 -11.95
N PRO A 224 -13.23 -16.04 -10.82
CA PRO A 224 -12.40 -16.69 -9.83
C PRO A 224 -13.17 -17.81 -9.14
N ILE A 225 -12.58 -19.01 -9.14
CA ILE A 225 -13.04 -20.15 -8.35
C ILE A 225 -12.07 -20.31 -7.20
N THR A 226 -12.59 -20.46 -5.99
CA THR A 226 -11.79 -20.61 -4.78
C THR A 226 -12.29 -21.75 -3.91
N GLU A 227 -11.35 -22.47 -3.33
CA GLU A 227 -11.58 -23.42 -2.23
C GLU A 227 -11.24 -22.78 -0.87
N THR A 228 -10.74 -21.54 -0.89
CA THR A 228 -10.40 -20.75 0.30
C THR A 228 -11.59 -19.94 0.76
N TYR A 229 -11.89 -20.02 2.05
CA TYR A 229 -12.99 -19.34 2.69
C TYR A 229 -12.49 -18.52 3.86
N LEU A 230 -13.03 -17.32 3.97
CA LEU A 230 -12.86 -16.41 5.08
C LEU A 230 -13.85 -16.76 6.20
N LEU A 231 -13.34 -17.00 7.40
CA LEU A 231 -14.14 -17.02 8.61
C LEU A 231 -14.66 -15.61 8.88
N PHE A 232 -15.98 -15.43 8.84
CA PHE A 232 -16.66 -14.14 8.98
C PHE A 232 -17.60 -14.17 10.19
N PRO A 233 -17.08 -13.99 11.42
CA PRO A 233 -17.83 -14.11 12.67
C PRO A 233 -18.68 -12.86 12.99
N TYR A 234 -19.23 -12.20 11.98
CA TYR A 234 -19.89 -10.91 12.12
C TYR A 234 -21.32 -10.90 11.55
N GLN A 235 -22.20 -10.16 12.21
CA GLN A 235 -23.53 -9.81 11.74
C GLN A 235 -23.49 -8.52 10.92
N LEU A 236 -24.30 -8.48 9.86
CA LEU A 236 -24.47 -7.31 8.99
C LEU A 236 -25.78 -6.62 9.38
N ASP A 237 -25.66 -5.45 9.98
CA ASP A 237 -26.78 -4.58 10.32
C ASP A 237 -26.84 -3.39 9.36
N PRO A 238 -28.01 -2.74 9.17
CA PRO A 238 -28.11 -1.53 8.32
C PRO A 238 -27.15 -0.40 8.73
N GLY A 239 -26.71 -0.37 9.99
CA GLY A 239 -25.77 0.60 10.55
C GLY A 239 -24.30 0.16 10.58
N GLY A 240 -23.97 -1.07 10.16
CA GLY A 240 -22.59 -1.54 10.16
C GLY A 240 -22.43 -3.04 10.38
N VAL A 241 -21.25 -3.43 10.86
CA VAL A 241 -20.89 -4.83 11.10
C VAL A 241 -20.58 -5.00 12.58
N SER A 242 -21.22 -5.96 13.23
CA SER A 242 -21.08 -6.25 14.66
C SER A 242 -20.56 -7.69 14.86
N LEU A 243 -19.70 -7.91 15.86
CA LEU A 243 -19.23 -9.26 16.16
C LEU A 243 -20.41 -10.07 16.74
N ILE A 244 -20.61 -11.29 16.26
CA ILE A 244 -21.64 -12.17 16.81
C ILE A 244 -21.29 -12.45 18.28
N ASP A 245 -22.27 -12.30 19.17
CA ASP A 245 -22.04 -12.52 20.58
C ASP A 245 -21.75 -14.01 20.87
N THR A 246 -20.97 -14.22 21.93
CA THR A 246 -20.51 -15.57 22.34
C THR A 246 -21.67 -16.53 22.60
N ALA A 247 -22.80 -16.05 23.13
CA ALA A 247 -23.91 -16.91 23.50
C ALA A 247 -24.64 -17.41 22.24
N THR A 248 -24.86 -16.51 21.28
CA THR A 248 -25.43 -16.83 19.96
C THR A 248 -24.52 -17.74 19.16
N MET A 249 -23.19 -17.56 19.22
CA MET A 249 -22.25 -18.50 18.58
C MET A 249 -22.23 -19.88 19.24
N ARG A 250 -22.51 -19.96 20.55
CA ARG A 250 -22.56 -21.25 21.28
C ARG A 250 -23.90 -21.96 21.18
N ALA A 251 -24.99 -21.26 20.84
CA ALA A 251 -26.32 -21.82 20.79
C ALA A 251 -26.49 -22.97 19.75
N PRO A 252 -25.89 -22.91 18.54
CA PRO A 252 -25.89 -24.04 17.60
C PRO A 252 -25.04 -25.22 18.09
N ILE A 253 -23.98 -24.95 18.85
CA ILE A 253 -23.00 -25.92 19.33
C ILE A 253 -23.61 -26.88 20.37
N GLN A 254 -24.68 -26.49 21.09
CA GLN A 254 -25.33 -27.36 22.07
C GLN A 254 -26.04 -28.59 21.47
N ARG A 255 -26.08 -28.75 20.13
CA ARG A 255 -26.63 -29.94 19.46
C ARG A 255 -25.58 -30.93 18.94
N LEU A 256 -24.29 -30.63 19.06
CA LEU A 256 -23.20 -31.51 18.63
C LEU A 256 -22.22 -31.66 19.80
N GLY A 257 -21.63 -32.85 19.95
CA GLY A 257 -20.81 -33.28 21.10
C GLY A 257 -19.54 -32.45 21.37
N PRO A 258 -18.50 -33.00 22.02
CA PRO A 258 -17.45 -32.20 22.68
C PRO A 258 -16.52 -31.49 21.68
N ILE A 259 -16.99 -30.39 21.11
CA ILE A 259 -16.30 -29.48 20.19
C ILE A 259 -16.19 -28.12 20.91
N SER A 260 -15.66 -28.15 22.14
CA SER A 260 -15.55 -26.97 22.99
C SER A 260 -14.19 -26.29 22.92
N HIS A 261 -13.15 -26.93 22.37
CA HIS A 261 -11.78 -26.43 22.49
C HIS A 261 -11.33 -25.54 21.31
N ALA A 262 -11.54 -25.97 20.07
CA ALA A 262 -11.07 -25.24 18.89
C ALA A 262 -11.74 -23.87 18.70
N ILE A 263 -13.06 -23.80 18.88
CA ILE A 263 -13.83 -22.54 18.79
C ILE A 263 -13.48 -21.62 19.96
N ALA A 264 -13.24 -22.15 21.16
CA ALA A 264 -12.78 -21.35 22.30
C ALA A 264 -11.37 -20.77 22.07
N THR A 265 -10.45 -21.53 21.47
CA THR A 265 -9.10 -21.05 21.12
C THR A 265 -9.13 -19.99 20.03
N ILE A 266 -9.92 -20.19 18.96
CA ILE A 266 -10.12 -19.18 17.91
C ILE A 266 -10.79 -17.94 18.52
N PHE A 267 -11.76 -18.11 19.42
CA PHE A 267 -12.47 -17.01 20.05
C PHE A 267 -11.63 -16.22 21.06
N ASP A 268 -10.82 -16.88 21.89
CA ASP A 268 -9.87 -16.20 22.79
C ASP A 268 -8.81 -15.44 21.98
N PHE A 269 -8.39 -15.97 20.83
CA PHE A 269 -7.52 -15.27 19.91
C PHE A 269 -8.22 -14.08 19.23
N VAL A 270 -9.43 -14.26 18.70
CA VAL A 270 -10.21 -13.18 18.08
C VAL A 270 -10.52 -12.09 19.11
N LYS A 271 -10.90 -12.44 20.35
CA LYS A 271 -11.07 -11.45 21.44
C LYS A 271 -9.78 -10.70 21.76
N ARG A 272 -8.64 -11.39 21.90
CA ARG A 272 -7.34 -10.75 22.17
C ARG A 272 -6.92 -9.81 21.03
N ASN A 273 -7.16 -10.19 19.78
CA ASN A 273 -6.76 -9.38 18.62
C ASN A 273 -7.78 -8.30 18.22
N VAL A 274 -9.07 -8.50 18.48
CA VAL A 274 -10.10 -7.44 18.34
C VAL A 274 -9.88 -6.33 19.36
N ILE A 275 -9.47 -6.66 20.60
CA ILE A 275 -9.06 -5.66 21.60
C ILE A 275 -7.81 -4.89 21.13
N ALA A 276 -6.87 -5.55 20.44
CA ALA A 276 -5.70 -4.90 19.86
C ALA A 276 -6.03 -4.02 18.63
N MET A 277 -6.99 -4.42 17.79
CA MET A 277 -7.46 -3.63 16.64
C MET A 277 -8.31 -2.41 17.05
N ALA A 278 -9.04 -2.47 18.16
CA ALA A 278 -9.84 -1.37 18.69
C ALA A 278 -8.99 -0.21 19.27
N ALA A 279 -7.69 -0.40 19.48
CA ALA A 279 -6.78 0.64 20.00
C ALA A 279 -6.27 1.62 18.92
N SER A 280 -6.65 1.46 17.64
CA SER A 280 -6.32 2.40 16.55
C SER A 280 -7.59 2.91 15.85
N PRO A 281 -8.08 4.13 16.20
CA PRO A 281 -9.37 4.65 15.72
C PRO A 281 -9.47 4.85 14.19
N ARG A 282 -8.35 4.82 13.45
CA ARG A 282 -8.35 5.02 11.99
C ARG A 282 -8.58 3.73 11.18
N HIS A 283 -8.49 2.55 11.79
CA HIS A 283 -8.62 1.29 11.05
C HIS A 283 -10.03 0.69 11.06
N LEU A 284 -10.88 1.06 12.02
CA LEU A 284 -12.26 0.57 12.10
C LEU A 284 -13.16 1.10 10.99
N SER A 285 -13.02 2.38 10.58
CA SER A 285 -13.94 2.97 9.58
C SER A 285 -13.67 2.48 8.14
N MET A 286 -12.42 2.13 7.82
CA MET A 286 -12.04 1.63 6.49
C MET A 286 -12.33 0.14 6.30
N THR A 287 -12.22 -0.69 7.35
CA THR A 287 -12.62 -2.11 7.30
C THR A 287 -14.13 -2.27 7.15
N LEU A 288 -14.92 -1.47 7.88
CA LEU A 288 -16.39 -1.60 7.91
C LEU A 288 -17.08 -1.13 6.61
N SER A 289 -16.56 -0.08 5.96
CA SER A 289 -17.13 0.44 4.70
C SER A 289 -16.84 -0.46 3.47
N GLY A 290 -15.70 -1.15 3.46
CA GLY A 290 -15.37 -2.12 2.41
C GLY A 290 -16.15 -3.43 2.50
N ILE A 291 -16.39 -3.92 3.73
CA ILE A 291 -17.11 -5.18 3.98
C ILE A 291 -18.56 -5.13 3.48
N GLY A 292 -19.30 -4.05 3.72
CA GLY A 292 -20.68 -3.89 3.25
C GLY A 292 -20.82 -3.84 1.72
N SER A 293 -19.81 -3.29 1.02
CA SER A 293 -19.78 -3.13 -0.45
C SER A 293 -19.40 -4.42 -1.19
N VAL A 294 -18.53 -5.25 -0.59
CA VAL A 294 -18.09 -6.52 -1.18
C VAL A 294 -19.20 -7.59 -1.07
N VAL A 295 -19.92 -7.67 0.05
CA VAL A 295 -20.97 -8.69 0.23
C VAL A 295 -22.23 -8.40 -0.60
N THR A 296 -22.55 -7.13 -0.85
CA THR A 296 -23.73 -6.75 -1.65
C THR A 296 -23.53 -6.94 -3.15
N LYS A 297 -22.31 -6.82 -3.68
CA LYS A 297 -22.07 -6.94 -5.13
C LYS A 297 -22.07 -8.37 -5.65
N THR A 298 -21.66 -9.36 -4.84
CA THR A 298 -21.69 -10.78 -5.24
C THR A 298 -23.12 -11.31 -5.41
N TRP A 299 -24.12 -10.65 -4.81
CA TRP A 299 -25.53 -11.02 -4.91
C TRP A 299 -26.30 -10.37 -6.08
N ILE A 300 -25.82 -9.25 -6.63
CA ILE A 300 -26.52 -8.53 -7.72
C ILE A 300 -26.21 -9.14 -9.10
N SER A 301 -25.06 -9.82 -9.27
CA SER A 301 -24.69 -10.48 -10.53
C SER A 301 -25.60 -11.68 -10.90
N ARG A 302 -26.17 -12.38 -9.90
CA ARG A 302 -27.00 -13.57 -10.16
C ARG A 302 -28.45 -13.30 -10.57
N ARG A 303 -28.93 -12.05 -10.57
CA ARG A 303 -30.34 -11.73 -10.89
C ARG A 303 -30.59 -11.07 -12.24
N LEU A 304 -29.55 -10.80 -13.03
CA LEU A 304 -29.66 -10.15 -14.35
C LEU A 304 -29.38 -11.08 -15.54
N LEU A 305 -29.20 -12.39 -15.31
CA LEU A 305 -29.06 -13.40 -16.37
C LEU A 305 -30.13 -14.50 -16.32
N SER A 306 -31.25 -14.23 -15.65
CA SER A 306 -32.45 -15.07 -15.71
C SER A 306 -33.71 -14.20 -15.74
N SER A 307 -33.86 -13.42 -16.80
CA SER A 307 -35.13 -12.83 -17.30
C SER A 307 -34.91 -12.35 -18.71
#